data_AF-A0A1I3EIM2-F1
#
_entry.id   AF-A0A1I3EIM2-F1
#
_cell.length_a   1.000
_cell.length_b   1.000
_cell.length_c   1.000
_cell.angle_alpha   90.00
_cell.angle_beta   90.00
_cell.angle_gamma   90.00
#
_symmetry.space_group_name_H-M   'P 1'
#
loop_
_entity.id
_entity.type
_entity.pdbx_description
1 polymer ?
#
loop_
_entity_poly.entity_id
_entity_poly.type
_entity_poly.pdbx_seq_one_letter_code
_entity_poly.pdbx_strand_id
1 'polypeptide(L)'
;MKTITLYEAADGSRFSTEEECRTYDKLDVSVFNAMAPLGEKPSITHGCWIQRDKTACQSAKSAMLVLIRQAYPNESVFKYPDADIHPMGYAGRFLSECRFKCFDAAWSRLCCINWDNYREYDQAYFAMNPEKAIAPHP
;
A
#
# COMPACT_ATOMS: atom_id res chain seq x y z
N MET A 1 -38.11 -10.43 3.30
CA MET A 1 -36.68 -10.82 3.30
C MET A 1 -36.31 -11.20 1.88
N LYS A 2 -35.22 -10.65 1.31
CA LYS A 2 -34.76 -10.95 -0.05
C LYS A 2 -33.40 -11.63 0.00
N THR A 3 -33.26 -12.76 -0.69
CA THR A 3 -31.98 -13.45 -0.85
C THR A 3 -31.14 -12.71 -1.89
N ILE A 4 -29.87 -12.48 -1.58
CA ILE A 4 -28.87 -11.96 -2.51
C ILE A 4 -27.69 -12.93 -2.56
N THR A 5 -27.06 -13.05 -3.73
CA THR A 5 -25.80 -13.78 -3.91
C THR A 5 -24.66 -12.79 -3.85
N LEU A 6 -23.61 -13.12 -3.09
CA LEU A 6 -22.37 -12.38 -3.03
C LEU A 6 -21.20 -13.32 -3.34
N TYR A 7 -20.15 -12.78 -3.94
CA TYR A 7 -18.91 -13.47 -4.24
C TYR A 7 -17.82 -12.87 -3.34
N GLU A 8 -16.94 -13.71 -2.80
CA GLU A 8 -15.90 -13.30 -1.85
C GLU A 8 -14.52 -13.58 -2.42
N ALA A 9 -13.65 -12.57 -2.42
CA ALA A 9 -12.25 -12.64 -2.84
C ALA A 9 -11.37 -13.24 -1.74
N ALA A 10 -10.12 -13.56 -2.06
CA ALA A 10 -9.19 -14.19 -1.11
C ALA A 10 -8.92 -13.35 0.15
N ASP A 11 -9.05 -12.02 0.07
CA ASP A 11 -8.87 -11.08 1.18
C ASP A 11 -10.17 -10.85 2.01
N GLY A 12 -11.27 -11.53 1.67
CA GLY A 12 -12.58 -11.36 2.29
C GLY A 12 -13.42 -10.21 1.72
N SER A 13 -12.96 -9.51 0.69
CA SER A 13 -13.74 -8.48 0.00
C SER A 13 -14.92 -9.10 -0.74
N ARG A 14 -16.09 -8.45 -0.69
CA ARG A 14 -17.34 -8.99 -1.24
C ARG A 14 -17.83 -8.20 -2.45
N PHE A 15 -18.32 -8.93 -3.44
CA PHE A 15 -18.77 -8.41 -4.72
C PHE A 15 -20.16 -8.94 -5.08
N SER A 16 -20.92 -8.16 -5.85
CA SER A 16 -22.24 -8.55 -6.35
C SER A 16 -22.17 -9.54 -7.52
N THR A 17 -21.04 -9.59 -8.21
CA THR A 17 -20.86 -10.44 -9.40
C THR A 17 -19.54 -11.21 -9.34
N GLU A 18 -19.53 -12.38 -9.97
CA GLU A 18 -18.33 -13.21 -10.06
C GLU A 18 -17.21 -12.52 -10.84
N GLU A 19 -17.54 -11.80 -11.91
CA GLU A 19 -16.54 -11.14 -12.77
C GLU A 19 -15.83 -9.99 -12.03
N GLU A 20 -16.55 -9.23 -11.21
CA GLU A 20 -15.94 -8.21 -10.35
C GLU A 20 -14.99 -8.83 -9.33
N CYS A 21 -15.38 -9.96 -8.74
CA CYS A 21 -14.54 -10.70 -7.80
C CYS A 21 -13.27 -11.21 -8.49
N ARG A 22 -13.39 -11.84 -9.66
CA ARG A 22 -12.25 -12.32 -10.45
C ARG A 22 -11.32 -11.20 -10.90
N THR A 23 -11.88 -10.06 -11.28
CA THR A 23 -11.10 -8.87 -11.65
C THR A 23 -10.33 -8.34 -10.44
N TYR A 24 -10.97 -8.31 -9.28
CA TYR A 24 -10.33 -7.92 -8.03
C TYR A 24 -9.21 -8.88 -7.63
N ASP A 25 -9.40 -10.18 -7.68
CA ASP A 25 -8.35 -11.16 -7.35
C ASP A 25 -7.10 -10.98 -8.24
N LYS A 26 -7.29 -10.73 -9.54
CA LYS A 26 -6.17 -10.42 -10.45
C LYS A 26 -5.45 -9.13 -10.07
N LEU A 27 -6.20 -8.12 -9.65
CA LEU A 27 -5.63 -6.86 -9.17
C LEU A 27 -4.85 -7.07 -7.88
N ASP A 28 -5.39 -7.83 -6.93
CA ASP A 28 -4.74 -8.15 -5.65
C ASP A 28 -3.40 -8.88 -5.86
N VAL A 29 -3.36 -9.88 -6.75
CA VAL A 29 -2.11 -10.54 -7.15
C VAL A 29 -1.12 -9.55 -7.79
N SER A 30 -1.61 -8.62 -8.61
CA SER A 30 -0.75 -7.60 -9.23
C SER A 30 -0.16 -6.65 -8.20
N VAL A 31 -0.96 -6.25 -7.20
CA VAL A 31 -0.53 -5.42 -6.07
C VAL A 31 0.49 -6.16 -5.20
N PHE A 32 0.26 -7.44 -4.91
CA PHE A 32 1.21 -8.29 -4.20
C PHE A 32 2.56 -8.35 -4.93
N ASN A 33 2.54 -8.57 -6.25
CA ASN A 33 3.75 -8.60 -7.08
C ASN A 33 4.45 -7.24 -7.15
N ALA A 34 3.70 -6.14 -7.19
CA ALA A 34 4.26 -4.79 -7.14
C ALA A 34 5.01 -4.53 -5.82
N MET A 35 4.54 -5.10 -4.71
CA MET A 35 5.17 -4.98 -3.40
C MET A 35 6.27 -6.01 -3.13
N ALA A 36 6.41 -7.04 -3.98
CA ALA A 36 7.39 -8.11 -3.83
C ALA A 36 8.85 -7.65 -3.62
N PRO A 37 9.35 -6.55 -4.23
CA PRO A 37 10.70 -6.05 -3.95
C PRO A 37 10.95 -5.69 -2.48
N LEU A 38 9.90 -5.28 -1.73
CA LEU A 38 10.01 -5.02 -0.29
C LEU A 38 10.02 -6.31 0.55
N GLY A 39 9.83 -7.48 -0.08
CA GLY A 39 9.68 -8.76 0.60
C GLY A 39 8.48 -8.80 1.54
N GLU A 40 8.44 -9.82 2.39
CA GLU A 40 7.40 -9.97 3.39
C GLU A 40 7.34 -8.81 4.38
N LYS A 41 6.15 -8.56 4.92
CA LYS A 41 5.97 -7.55 5.96
C LYS A 41 6.64 -8.05 7.24
N PRO A 42 7.65 -7.33 7.76
CA PRO A 42 8.39 -7.74 8.95
C PRO A 42 7.53 -7.58 10.20
N SER A 43 7.80 -8.39 11.21
CA SER A 43 7.37 -8.10 12.58
C SER A 43 8.36 -7.11 13.20
N ILE A 44 7.97 -5.84 13.28
CA ILE A 44 8.79 -4.77 13.88
C ILE A 44 8.22 -4.45 15.26
N THR A 45 9.07 -4.52 16.28
CA THR A 45 8.72 -4.07 17.63
C THR A 45 8.31 -2.60 17.61
N HIS A 46 7.30 -2.23 18.40
CA HIS A 46 6.76 -0.87 18.42
C HIS A 46 7.85 0.20 18.59
N GLY A 47 7.89 1.17 17.66
CA GLY A 47 8.87 2.24 17.68
C GLY A 47 10.25 1.85 17.13
N CYS A 48 10.52 0.58 16.83
CA CYS A 48 11.74 0.15 16.14
C CYS A 48 11.62 0.31 14.63
N TRP A 49 12.72 0.04 13.91
CA TRP A 49 12.76 0.08 12.45
C TRP A 49 13.69 -0.98 11.87
N ILE A 50 13.51 -1.24 10.58
CA ILE A 50 14.47 -1.98 9.76
C ILE A 50 14.92 -1.11 8.58
N GLN A 51 16.17 -1.31 8.16
CA GLN A 51 16.69 -0.64 6.98
C GLN A 51 16.18 -1.35 5.72
N ARG A 52 15.60 -0.61 4.78
CA ARG A 52 15.27 -1.12 3.45
C ARG A 52 16.28 -0.69 2.42
N ASP A 53 16.37 -1.50 1.37
CA ASP A 53 17.05 -1.12 0.15
C ASP A 53 16.27 -0.02 -0.56
N LYS A 54 16.97 1.07 -0.91
CA LYS A 54 16.38 2.24 -1.57
C LYS A 54 15.74 1.87 -2.90
N THR A 55 16.42 1.06 -3.71
CA THR A 55 15.95 0.69 -5.05
C THR A 55 14.68 -0.15 -4.96
N ALA A 56 14.62 -1.08 -4.00
CA ALA A 56 13.44 -1.88 -3.72
C ALA A 56 12.23 -1.01 -3.33
N CYS A 57 12.41 -0.04 -2.42
CA CYS A 57 11.33 0.89 -2.04
C CYS A 57 10.81 1.68 -3.23
N GLN A 58 11.70 2.27 -4.03
CA GLN A 58 11.34 3.07 -5.19
C GLN A 58 10.65 2.23 -6.26
N SER A 59 11.18 1.03 -6.54
CA SER A 59 10.58 0.08 -7.48
C SER A 59 9.16 -0.32 -7.06
N ALA A 60 8.96 -0.67 -5.80
CA ALA A 60 7.65 -1.05 -5.28
C ALA A 60 6.64 0.10 -5.37
N LYS A 61 7.05 1.32 -4.98
CA LYS A 61 6.19 2.52 -5.09
C LYS A 61 5.80 2.82 -6.54
N SER A 62 6.76 2.78 -7.46
CA SER A 62 6.50 3.04 -8.87
C SER A 62 5.57 1.99 -9.49
N ALA A 63 5.80 0.71 -9.21
CA ALA A 63 4.92 -0.36 -9.67
C ALA A 63 3.48 -0.19 -9.12
N MET A 64 3.35 0.15 -7.84
CA MET A 64 2.05 0.47 -7.22
C MET A 64 1.35 1.64 -7.92
N LEU A 65 2.07 2.73 -8.19
CA LEU A 65 1.51 3.92 -8.84
C LEU A 65 1.03 3.62 -10.27
N VAL A 66 1.70 2.74 -11.01
CA VAL A 66 1.23 2.29 -12.33
C VAL A 66 -0.12 1.59 -12.22
N LEU A 67 -0.29 0.65 -11.29
CA LEU A 67 -1.55 -0.07 -11.08
C LEU A 67 -2.67 0.88 -10.62
N ILE A 68 -2.35 1.81 -9.71
CA ILE A 68 -3.30 2.80 -9.21
C ILE A 68 -3.79 3.72 -10.35
N ARG A 69 -2.89 4.18 -11.22
CA ARG A 69 -3.26 5.01 -12.39
C ARG A 69 -4.15 4.25 -13.38
N GLN A 70 -3.93 2.96 -13.56
CA GLN A 70 -4.80 2.12 -14.39
C GLN A 70 -6.19 1.95 -13.78
N ALA A 71 -6.27 1.79 -12.46
CA ALA A 71 -7.54 1.64 -11.73
C ALA A 71 -8.31 2.97 -11.58
N TYR A 72 -7.60 4.10 -11.47
CA TYR A 72 -8.18 5.43 -11.26
C TYR A 72 -7.61 6.47 -12.25
N PRO A 73 -7.82 6.29 -13.57
CA PRO A 73 -7.17 7.10 -14.61
C PRO A 73 -7.55 8.59 -14.59
N ASN A 74 -8.71 8.91 -14.00
CA ASN A 74 -9.22 10.27 -13.94
C ASN A 74 -8.82 11.01 -12.65
N GLU A 75 -8.24 10.31 -11.68
CA GLU A 75 -7.95 10.89 -10.38
C GLU A 75 -6.71 11.80 -10.46
N SER A 76 -6.86 13.02 -9.96
CA SER A 76 -5.91 14.11 -10.11
C SER A 76 -4.57 13.84 -9.41
N VAL A 77 -4.60 13.27 -8.20
CA VAL A 77 -3.39 13.04 -7.40
C VAL A 77 -2.43 12.06 -8.06
N PHE A 78 -2.92 11.16 -8.91
CA PHE A 78 -2.07 10.18 -9.58
C PHE A 78 -1.55 10.65 -10.95
N LYS A 79 -1.87 11.88 -11.37
CA LYS A 79 -1.31 12.48 -12.60
C LYS A 79 0.08 13.10 -12.38
N TYR A 80 0.46 13.33 -11.13
CA TYR A 80 1.79 13.83 -10.77
C TYR A 80 2.87 12.75 -11.01
N PRO A 81 4.13 13.15 -11.26
CA PRO A 81 5.27 12.23 -11.28
C PRO A 81 5.41 11.42 -9.98
N ASP A 82 5.96 10.21 -10.06
CA ASP A 82 6.10 9.30 -8.92
C ASP A 82 6.88 9.91 -7.74
N ALA A 83 7.87 10.73 -8.05
CA ALA A 83 8.69 11.42 -7.05
C ALA A 83 7.87 12.41 -6.20
N ASP A 84 6.84 13.01 -6.79
CA ASP A 84 6.04 14.07 -6.17
C ASP A 84 4.86 13.51 -5.37
N ILE A 85 4.52 12.24 -5.57
CA ILE A 85 3.43 11.58 -4.83
C ILE A 85 3.99 10.99 -3.54
N HIS A 86 3.94 11.76 -2.45
CA HIS A 86 4.34 11.23 -1.14
C HIS A 86 3.28 10.26 -0.59
N PRO A 87 3.65 9.05 -0.08
CA PRO A 87 2.66 8.09 0.41
C PRO A 87 1.73 8.61 1.50
N MET A 88 2.25 9.44 2.40
CA MET A 88 1.46 10.08 3.47
C MET A 88 0.68 11.33 3.02
N GLY A 89 0.70 11.66 1.73
CA GLY A 89 -0.09 12.76 1.17
C GLY A 89 -1.55 12.36 0.92
N TYR A 90 -2.26 13.16 0.12
CA TYR A 90 -3.66 12.91 -0.23
C TYR A 90 -3.90 11.53 -0.87
N ALA A 91 -2.91 10.99 -1.59
CA ALA A 91 -2.97 9.65 -2.19
C ALA A 91 -3.37 8.56 -1.19
N GLY A 92 -2.79 8.56 0.02
CA GLY A 92 -3.12 7.57 1.05
C GLY A 92 -4.57 7.70 1.53
N ARG A 93 -5.05 8.94 1.73
CA ARG A 93 -6.45 9.19 2.12
C ARG A 93 -7.41 8.69 1.04
N PHE A 94 -7.16 9.04 -0.22
CA PHE A 94 -7.98 8.61 -1.35
C PHE A 94 -8.09 7.08 -1.40
N LEU A 95 -6.96 6.37 -1.35
CA LEU A 95 -6.94 4.91 -1.46
C LEU A 95 -7.67 4.22 -0.29
N SER A 96 -7.59 4.77 0.93
CA SER A 96 -8.29 4.22 2.10
C SER A 96 -9.82 4.31 2.04
N GLU A 97 -10.36 5.25 1.25
CA GLU A 97 -11.80 5.48 1.11
C GLU A 97 -12.39 4.87 -0.18
N CYS A 98 -11.53 4.35 -1.06
CA CYS A 98 -11.93 3.87 -2.38
C CYS A 98 -12.24 2.36 -2.40
N ARG A 99 -12.74 1.91 -3.56
CA ARG A 99 -13.28 0.56 -3.79
C ARG A 99 -12.28 -0.57 -3.55
N PHE A 100 -11.01 -0.38 -3.91
CA PHE A 100 -10.02 -1.47 -3.98
C PHE A 100 -9.13 -1.53 -2.74
N LYS A 101 -9.52 -2.37 -1.76
CA LYS A 101 -8.82 -2.52 -0.48
C LYS A 101 -7.39 -3.04 -0.59
N CYS A 102 -7.09 -3.83 -1.62
CA CYS A 102 -5.73 -4.30 -1.89
C CYS A 102 -4.73 -3.12 -1.99
N PHE A 103 -5.13 -1.99 -2.57
CA PHE A 103 -4.29 -0.80 -2.61
C PHE A 103 -4.10 -0.17 -1.23
N ASP A 104 -5.14 -0.10 -0.40
CA ASP A 104 -5.04 0.48 0.95
C ASP A 104 -4.02 -0.27 1.81
N ALA A 105 -4.11 -1.61 1.84
CA ALA A 105 -3.18 -2.43 2.61
C ALA A 105 -1.72 -2.27 2.15
N ALA A 106 -1.47 -2.29 0.85
CA ALA A 106 -0.14 -2.11 0.28
C ALA A 106 0.38 -0.68 0.49
N TRP A 107 -0.45 0.33 0.28
CA TRP A 107 -0.08 1.74 0.43
C TRP A 107 0.17 2.11 1.89
N SER A 108 -0.62 1.57 2.82
CA SER A 108 -0.41 1.71 4.25
C SER A 108 0.98 1.24 4.68
N ARG A 109 1.54 0.20 4.05
CA ARG A 109 2.93 -0.21 4.31
C ARG A 109 3.95 0.80 3.77
N LEU A 110 3.72 1.38 2.58
CA LEU A 110 4.57 2.45 2.05
C LEU A 110 4.55 3.71 2.94
N CYS A 111 3.44 3.98 3.62
CA CYS A 111 3.34 5.02 4.64
C CYS A 111 4.18 4.72 5.89
N CYS A 112 4.57 3.47 6.14
CA CYS A 112 5.48 3.13 7.24
C CYS A 112 6.96 3.31 6.90
N ILE A 113 7.29 3.74 5.68
CA ILE A 113 8.66 4.00 5.24
C ILE A 113 8.95 5.50 5.35
N ASN A 114 10.05 5.86 6.02
CA ASN A 114 10.62 7.20 5.92
C ASN A 114 11.38 7.31 4.59
N TRP A 115 10.92 8.16 3.67
CA TRP A 115 11.44 8.24 2.30
C TRP A 115 12.76 9.01 2.17
N ASP A 116 13.22 9.67 3.23
CA ASP A 116 14.50 10.36 3.26
C ASP A 116 15.65 9.39 3.59
N ASN A 117 15.39 8.37 4.42
CA ASN A 117 16.41 7.43 4.90
C ASN A 117 16.09 5.93 4.68
N TYR A 118 14.93 5.62 4.10
CA TYR A 118 14.47 4.26 3.77
C TYR A 118 14.37 3.31 4.97
N ARG A 119 14.06 3.84 6.16
CA ARG A 119 13.71 3.03 7.33
C ARG A 119 12.22 2.71 7.31
N GLU A 120 11.89 1.42 7.39
CA GLU A 120 10.51 0.96 7.61
C GLU A 120 10.28 0.78 9.10
N TYR A 121 9.20 1.39 9.59
CA TYR A 121 8.76 1.35 10.99
C TYR A 121 7.51 0.46 11.11
N ASP A 122 7.10 0.14 12.34
CA ASP A 122 5.83 -0.53 12.58
C ASP A 122 4.61 0.34 12.23
N GLN A 123 4.75 1.66 12.37
CA GLN A 123 3.69 2.64 12.15
C GLN A 123 4.17 3.87 11.37
N ALA A 124 3.28 4.43 10.55
CA ALA A 124 3.52 5.66 9.80
C ALA A 124 3.88 6.87 10.69
N TYR A 125 3.41 6.89 11.94
CA TYR A 125 3.77 7.92 12.91
C TYR A 125 5.29 8.04 13.11
N PHE A 126 6.00 6.92 13.30
CA PHE A 126 7.45 6.94 13.49
C PHE A 126 8.22 7.20 12.20
N ALA A 127 7.66 6.84 11.04
CA ALA A 127 8.22 7.24 9.76
C ALA A 127 8.20 8.77 9.58
N MET A 128 7.16 9.46 10.06
CA MET A 128 7.06 10.93 10.08
C MET A 128 7.85 11.59 11.21
N ASN A 129 8.02 10.89 12.32
CA ASN A 129 8.67 11.40 13.54
C ASN A 129 9.83 10.47 13.93
N PRO A 130 10.87 10.32 13.08
CA PRO A 130 11.94 9.35 13.31
C PRO A 130 12.72 9.59 14.62
N GLU A 131 12.70 10.82 15.14
CA GLU A 131 13.28 11.20 16.43
C GLU A 131 12.52 10.63 17.64
N LYS A 132 11.26 10.22 17.45
CA LYS A 132 10.44 9.56 18.48
C LYS A 132 10.53 8.04 18.42
N ALA A 133 11.23 7.51 17.43
CA ALA A 133 11.47 6.08 17.31
C ALA A 133 12.52 5.62 18.33
N ILE A 134 12.33 4.41 18.83
CA ILE A 134 13.30 3.73 19.68
C ILE A 134 14.33 3.12 18.73
N ALA A 135 15.62 3.48 18.90
CA ALA A 135 16.67 2.80 18.15
C ALA A 135 16.58 1.29 18.46
N PRO A 136 16.62 0.40 17.46
CA PRO A 136 16.59 -1.03 17.71
C PRO A 136 17.73 -1.37 18.68
N HIS A 137 17.39 -1.98 19.82
CA HIS A 137 18.39 -2.53 20.72
C HIS A 137 19.18 -3.60 19.95
N PRO A 138 20.53 -3.59 20.03
CA PRO A 138 21.37 -4.58 19.36
C PRO A 138 21.10 -6.00 19.83
#